data_AF-A0A3N5RIG3-F1
#
_entry.id   AF-A0A3N5RIG3-F1
#
_cell.length_a   1.000
_cell.length_b   1.000
_cell.length_c   1.000
_cell.angle_alpha   90.00
_cell.angle_beta   90.00
_cell.angle_gamma   90.00
#
_symmetry.space_group_name_H-M   'P 1'
#
loop_
_entity.id
_entity.type
_entity.pdbx_description
1 polymer ?
#
loop_
_entity_poly.entity_id
_entity_poly.type
_entity_poly.pdbx_seq_one_letter_code
_entity_poly.pdbx_strand_id
1 'polypeptide(L)'
;MVWLKRIDTRGMRYTFTYLVYIAVILRAVAWNDDNPFIYRDIEIFLGVYGLVLFSEPLLTKQFPVYRWIYPLVQTSLIVTMLFKYPELDFIPSLFIPLCFQVVIFFGRRTGYLWIGIFSLVMGVAVLSGWDWKISGLAMVFLVGSVNFLVGIFADLAQTAQKAREENQKLYEDLQCAHTRLQEYSQQAEAFAIAEERHRMAQELHDSVTQTIFSMNLTVEAVKVSLHADPSRVSEHLERLQELASSAAGEIQILVSHLGDQAVGGETLDSALRHLIDLRRRQDGMTVHLEICGSRDLPEQVS
;
A
#
# COMPACT_ATOMS: atom_id res chain seq x y z
N MET A 1 10.09 -9.21 -11.27
CA MET A 1 9.38 -9.94 -10.20
C MET A 1 7.94 -9.43 -9.96
N VAL A 2 7.23 -8.99 -11.02
CA VAL A 2 5.90 -8.33 -10.91
C VAL A 2 4.77 -9.12 -11.61
N TRP A 3 5.10 -10.26 -12.24
CA TRP A 3 4.15 -11.03 -13.07
C TRP A 3 3.28 -12.07 -12.33
N LEU A 4 3.43 -12.23 -11.01
CA LEU A 4 2.61 -13.16 -10.22
C LEU A 4 1.35 -12.52 -9.61
N LYS A 5 1.05 -11.25 -9.92
CA LYS A 5 0.00 -10.47 -9.26
C LYS A 5 -1.33 -10.50 -10.02
N ARG A 6 -1.95 -11.67 -10.07
CA ARG A 6 -3.40 -11.97 -10.11
C ARG A 6 -3.57 -13.39 -10.61
N ILE A 7 -3.43 -14.35 -9.71
CA ILE A 7 -4.25 -15.56 -9.86
C ILE A 7 -5.67 -15.04 -9.68
N ASP A 8 -6.38 -14.80 -10.80
CA ASP A 8 -7.79 -14.47 -10.76
C ASP A 8 -8.49 -15.65 -10.10
N THR A 9 -8.87 -15.46 -8.83
CA THR A 9 -9.51 -16.50 -8.03
C THR A 9 -10.85 -16.91 -8.62
N ARG A 10 -11.49 -16.05 -9.44
CA ARG A 10 -12.62 -16.47 -10.28
C ARG A 10 -12.17 -17.51 -11.31
N GLY A 11 -11.08 -17.27 -12.01
CA GLY A 11 -10.46 -18.24 -12.92
C GLY A 11 -10.18 -19.58 -12.22
N MET A 12 -9.57 -19.54 -11.02
CA MET A 12 -9.26 -20.76 -10.25
C MET A 12 -10.51 -21.56 -9.83
N ARG A 13 -11.62 -20.88 -9.52
CA ARG A 13 -12.89 -21.55 -9.19
C ARG A 13 -13.45 -22.31 -10.38
N TYR A 14 -13.44 -21.68 -11.55
CA TYR A 14 -13.95 -22.29 -12.76
C TYR A 14 -13.03 -23.40 -13.27
N THR A 15 -11.70 -23.25 -13.16
CA THR A 15 -10.76 -24.30 -13.57
C THR A 15 -10.96 -25.59 -12.75
N PHE A 16 -11.09 -25.49 -11.42
CA PHE A 16 -11.36 -26.67 -10.58
C PHE A 16 -12.69 -27.34 -10.97
N THR A 17 -13.75 -26.55 -11.13
CA THR A 17 -15.08 -27.03 -11.51
C THR A 17 -15.09 -27.71 -12.87
N TYR A 18 -14.44 -27.11 -13.87
CA TYR A 18 -14.32 -27.69 -15.21
C TYR A 18 -13.43 -28.93 -15.25
N LEU A 19 -12.37 -28.99 -14.44
CA LEU A 19 -11.52 -30.18 -14.34
C LEU A 19 -12.31 -31.39 -13.82
N VAL A 20 -13.13 -31.21 -12.78
CA VAL A 20 -13.99 -32.29 -12.27
C VAL A 20 -15.01 -32.71 -13.32
N TYR A 21 -15.64 -31.76 -14.01
CA TYR A 21 -16.60 -32.07 -15.07
C TYR A 21 -15.96 -32.82 -16.26
N ILE A 22 -14.76 -32.41 -16.70
CA ILE A 22 -14.00 -33.12 -17.75
C ILE A 22 -13.63 -34.53 -17.29
N ALA A 23 -13.22 -34.71 -16.03
CA ALA A 23 -12.93 -36.03 -15.48
C ALA A 23 -14.16 -36.95 -15.51
N VAL A 24 -15.36 -36.40 -15.22
CA VAL A 24 -16.62 -37.14 -15.33
C VAL A 24 -16.94 -37.52 -16.77
N ILE A 25 -16.77 -36.61 -17.74
CA ILE A 25 -16.96 -36.91 -19.17
C ILE A 25 -16.00 -38.02 -19.62
N LEU A 26 -14.70 -37.90 -19.30
CA LEU A 26 -13.70 -38.92 -19.65
C LEU A 26 -14.07 -40.27 -19.05
N ARG A 27 -14.58 -40.30 -17.81
CA ARG A 27 -15.02 -41.52 -17.15
C ARG A 27 -16.27 -42.12 -17.80
N ALA A 28 -17.21 -41.28 -18.25
CA ALA A 28 -18.40 -41.70 -18.97
C ALA A 28 -18.05 -42.31 -20.36
N VAL A 29 -17.11 -41.70 -21.09
CA VAL A 29 -16.62 -42.24 -22.38
C VAL A 29 -15.85 -43.55 -22.20
N ALA A 30 -15.08 -43.67 -21.11
CA ALA A 30 -14.35 -44.90 -20.79
C ALA A 30 -15.26 -46.04 -20.29
N TRP A 31 -16.52 -45.76 -19.97
CA TRP A 31 -17.49 -46.77 -19.58
C TRP A 31 -18.08 -47.40 -20.85
N ASN A 32 -17.53 -48.54 -21.23
CA ASN A 32 -17.88 -49.26 -22.44
C ASN A 32 -19.00 -50.26 -22.15
N ASP A 33 -20.24 -49.82 -22.25
CA ASP A 33 -21.43 -50.68 -22.24
C ASP A 33 -21.98 -50.88 -23.66
N ASP A 34 -22.43 -52.08 -23.98
CA ASP A 34 -22.89 -52.47 -25.32
C ASP A 34 -24.27 -51.87 -25.68
N ASN A 35 -24.92 -51.17 -24.73
CA ASN A 35 -26.23 -50.53 -24.92
C ASN A 35 -26.12 -49.07 -25.41
N PRO A 36 -26.34 -48.78 -26.71
CA PRO A 36 -26.22 -47.43 -27.25
C PRO A 36 -27.26 -46.44 -26.71
N PHE A 37 -28.39 -46.93 -26.18
CA PHE A 37 -29.43 -46.08 -25.59
C PHE A 37 -29.00 -45.46 -24.26
N ILE A 38 -28.30 -46.23 -23.42
CA ILE A 38 -27.83 -45.75 -22.10
C ILE A 38 -26.75 -44.69 -22.29
N TYR A 39 -25.82 -44.95 -23.20
CA TYR A 39 -24.75 -44.01 -23.53
C TYR A 39 -25.30 -42.66 -24.03
N ARG A 40 -26.26 -42.68 -24.97
CA ARG A 40 -26.89 -41.46 -25.49
C ARG A 40 -27.62 -40.67 -24.42
N ASP A 41 -28.32 -41.34 -23.51
CA ASP A 41 -29.04 -40.67 -22.42
C ASP A 41 -28.05 -39.97 -21.46
N ILE A 42 -26.93 -40.62 -21.10
CA ILE A 42 -25.88 -40.03 -20.25
C ILE A 42 -25.25 -38.81 -20.93
N GLU A 43 -24.97 -38.87 -22.23
CA GLU A 43 -24.45 -37.72 -23.00
C GLU A 43 -25.42 -36.53 -22.98
N ILE A 44 -26.73 -36.78 -23.14
CA ILE A 44 -27.74 -35.72 -23.07
C ILE A 44 -27.74 -35.09 -21.68
N PHE A 45 -27.77 -35.90 -20.61
CA PHE A 45 -27.76 -35.39 -19.25
C PHE A 45 -26.49 -34.61 -18.92
N LEU A 46 -25.31 -35.10 -19.30
CA LEU A 46 -24.05 -34.38 -19.13
C LEU A 46 -24.03 -33.10 -19.95
N GLY A 47 -24.50 -33.13 -21.20
CA GLY A 47 -24.64 -31.95 -22.04
C GLY A 47 -25.52 -30.87 -21.40
N VAL A 48 -26.68 -31.25 -20.84
CA VAL A 48 -27.56 -30.33 -20.10
C VAL A 48 -26.88 -29.81 -18.83
N TYR A 49 -26.21 -30.68 -18.07
CA TYR A 49 -25.46 -30.28 -16.87
C TYR A 49 -24.38 -29.24 -17.22
N GLY A 50 -23.60 -29.52 -18.27
CA GLY A 50 -22.57 -28.64 -18.78
C GLY A 50 -23.14 -27.31 -19.28
N LEU A 51 -24.26 -27.32 -20.00
CA LEU A 51 -24.92 -26.08 -20.45
C LEU A 51 -25.32 -25.23 -19.25
N VAL A 52 -25.95 -25.82 -18.23
CA VAL A 52 -26.30 -25.11 -16.99
C VAL A 52 -25.04 -24.60 -16.29
N LEU A 53 -23.96 -25.39 -16.24
CA LEU A 53 -22.68 -25.01 -15.66
C LEU A 53 -22.04 -23.80 -16.36
N PHE A 54 -22.00 -23.80 -17.70
CA PHE A 54 -21.45 -22.70 -18.49
C PHE A 54 -22.35 -21.46 -18.49
N SER A 55 -23.66 -21.63 -18.27
CA SER A 55 -24.62 -20.53 -18.20
C SER A 55 -24.52 -19.71 -16.90
N GLU A 56 -23.99 -20.30 -15.82
CA GLU A 56 -23.84 -19.68 -14.50
C GLU A 56 -23.12 -18.32 -14.53
N PRO A 57 -21.89 -18.17 -15.07
CA PRO A 57 -21.16 -16.89 -15.03
C PRO A 57 -21.85 -15.75 -15.81
N LEU A 58 -22.73 -16.09 -16.77
CA LEU A 58 -23.45 -15.16 -17.62
C LEU A 58 -24.77 -14.73 -16.96
N LEU A 59 -25.59 -15.70 -16.54
CA LEU A 59 -26.92 -15.42 -15.99
C LEU A 59 -26.90 -14.93 -14.55
N THR A 60 -25.98 -15.40 -13.71
CA THR A 60 -25.89 -14.95 -12.30
C THR A 60 -25.58 -13.45 -12.20
N LYS A 61 -24.94 -12.87 -13.23
CA LYS A 61 -24.70 -11.41 -13.31
C LYS A 61 -25.97 -10.62 -13.65
N GLN A 62 -26.85 -11.18 -14.47
CA GLN A 62 -28.06 -10.49 -14.95
C GLN A 62 -29.27 -10.73 -14.03
N PHE A 63 -29.38 -11.91 -13.43
CA PHE A 63 -30.52 -12.31 -12.60
C PHE A 63 -30.04 -12.92 -11.26
N PRO A 64 -30.11 -12.18 -10.13
CA PRO A 64 -29.64 -12.68 -8.84
C PRO A 64 -30.46 -13.86 -8.30
N VAL A 65 -31.71 -14.01 -8.75
CA VAL A 65 -32.58 -15.16 -8.42
C VAL A 65 -32.04 -16.47 -9.01
N TYR A 66 -31.31 -16.41 -10.13
CA TYR A 66 -30.72 -17.59 -10.77
C TYR A 66 -29.78 -18.35 -9.84
N ARG A 67 -29.14 -17.66 -8.88
CA ARG A 67 -28.24 -18.27 -7.89
C ARG A 67 -28.93 -19.30 -6.99
N TRP A 68 -30.24 -19.19 -6.78
CA TRP A 68 -31.04 -20.14 -6.01
C TRP A 68 -31.62 -21.26 -6.88
N ILE A 69 -31.97 -20.94 -8.13
CA ILE A 69 -32.54 -21.91 -9.09
C ILE A 69 -31.46 -22.86 -9.60
N TYR A 70 -30.27 -22.35 -9.90
CA TYR A 70 -29.13 -23.10 -10.39
C TYR A 70 -28.80 -24.36 -9.58
N PRO A 71 -28.57 -24.28 -8.24
CA PRO A 71 -28.24 -25.48 -7.48
C PRO A 71 -29.40 -26.48 -7.41
N LEU A 72 -30.65 -26.00 -7.43
CA LEU A 72 -31.84 -26.86 -7.43
C LEU A 72 -31.96 -27.66 -8.74
N VAL A 73 -31.78 -26.99 -9.88
CA VAL A 73 -31.83 -27.62 -11.20
C VAL A 73 -30.72 -28.65 -11.36
N GLN A 74 -29.47 -28.31 -11.00
CA GLN A 74 -28.38 -29.27 -11.06
C GLN A 74 -28.57 -30.45 -10.10
N THR A 75 -29.04 -30.21 -8.88
CA THR A 75 -29.36 -31.30 -7.94
C THR A 75 -30.40 -32.24 -8.52
N SER A 76 -31.50 -31.70 -9.07
CA SER A 76 -32.56 -32.50 -9.70
C SER A 76 -32.02 -33.35 -10.86
N LEU A 77 -31.14 -32.78 -11.69
CA LEU A 77 -30.53 -33.47 -12.81
C LEU A 77 -29.64 -34.63 -12.34
N ILE A 78 -28.75 -34.37 -11.39
CA ILE A 78 -27.84 -35.40 -10.83
C ILE A 78 -28.65 -36.52 -10.16
N VAL A 79 -29.66 -36.17 -9.36
CA VAL A 79 -30.52 -37.16 -8.67
C VAL A 79 -31.27 -38.04 -9.68
N THR A 80 -31.80 -37.45 -10.75
CA THR A 80 -32.48 -38.20 -11.82
C THR A 80 -31.52 -39.19 -12.48
N MET A 81 -30.27 -38.78 -12.76
CA MET A 81 -29.25 -39.69 -13.29
C MET A 81 -28.92 -40.82 -12.30
N LEU A 82 -28.85 -40.51 -11.01
CA LEU A 82 -28.48 -41.46 -9.96
C LEU A 82 -29.57 -42.55 -9.76
N PHE A 83 -30.85 -42.18 -9.85
CA PHE A 83 -31.95 -43.16 -9.80
C PHE A 83 -32.00 -44.03 -11.05
N LYS A 84 -31.67 -43.49 -12.23
CA LYS A 84 -31.73 -44.23 -13.50
C LYS A 84 -30.52 -45.14 -13.70
N TYR A 85 -29.36 -44.72 -13.23
CA TYR A 85 -28.08 -45.40 -13.41
C TYR A 85 -27.30 -45.48 -12.09
N PRO A 86 -27.81 -46.21 -11.09
CA PRO A 86 -27.21 -46.22 -9.77
C PRO A 86 -25.81 -46.86 -9.74
N GLU A 87 -25.53 -47.78 -10.66
CA GLU A 87 -24.26 -48.50 -10.78
C GLU A 87 -23.08 -47.62 -11.25
N LEU A 88 -23.35 -46.39 -11.72
CA LEU A 88 -22.31 -45.52 -12.25
C LEU A 88 -21.62 -44.71 -11.16
N ASP A 89 -20.40 -45.17 -10.82
CA ASP A 89 -19.60 -44.60 -9.74
C ASP A 89 -19.20 -43.12 -9.92
N PHE A 90 -19.30 -42.58 -11.13
CA PHE A 90 -18.86 -41.22 -11.44
C PHE A 90 -19.96 -40.16 -11.32
N ILE A 91 -21.24 -40.54 -11.29
CA ILE A 91 -22.35 -39.58 -11.19
C ILE A 91 -22.29 -38.77 -9.89
N PRO A 92 -22.07 -39.37 -8.71
CA PRO A 92 -22.03 -38.62 -7.46
C PRO A 92 -20.90 -37.59 -7.37
N SER A 93 -19.83 -37.75 -8.17
CA SER A 93 -18.74 -36.76 -8.27
C SER A 93 -19.21 -35.41 -8.82
N LEU A 94 -20.35 -35.34 -9.52
CA LEU A 94 -20.95 -34.08 -9.97
C LEU A 94 -21.47 -33.21 -8.81
N PHE A 95 -21.62 -33.76 -7.60
CA PHE A 95 -21.90 -32.95 -6.41
C PHE A 95 -20.68 -32.15 -5.93
N ILE A 96 -19.45 -32.53 -6.30
CA ILE A 96 -18.24 -31.84 -5.84
C ILE A 96 -18.21 -30.38 -6.30
N PRO A 97 -18.40 -30.05 -7.59
CA PRO A 97 -18.51 -28.66 -8.03
C PRO A 97 -19.68 -27.91 -7.39
N LEU A 98 -20.81 -28.59 -7.19
CA LEU A 98 -22.02 -28.01 -6.60
C LEU A 98 -21.78 -27.56 -5.15
N CYS A 99 -21.17 -28.42 -4.33
CA CYS A 99 -20.78 -28.12 -2.95
C CYS A 99 -19.81 -26.94 -2.88
N PHE A 100 -18.81 -26.93 -3.76
CA PHE A 100 -17.85 -25.83 -3.87
C PHE A 100 -18.53 -24.49 -4.22
N GLN A 101 -19.41 -24.49 -5.23
CA GLN A 101 -20.10 -23.29 -5.69
C GLN A 101 -21.07 -22.72 -4.64
N VAL A 102 -21.80 -23.58 -3.94
CA VAL A 102 -22.80 -23.15 -2.97
C VAL A 102 -22.17 -22.49 -1.73
N VAL A 103 -21.00 -22.96 -1.27
CA VAL A 103 -20.24 -22.28 -0.20
C VAL A 103 -19.75 -20.90 -0.65
N ILE A 104 -19.40 -20.74 -1.92
CA ILE A 104 -18.91 -19.45 -2.43
C ILE A 104 -20.05 -18.48 -2.71
N PHE A 105 -21.17 -18.97 -3.18
CA PHE A 105 -22.36 -18.15 -3.35
C PHE A 105 -22.89 -17.74 -1.97
N PHE A 106 -23.36 -18.71 -1.18
CA PHE A 106 -24.16 -18.44 0.00
C PHE A 106 -23.33 -18.19 1.27
N GLY A 107 -22.01 -18.35 1.23
CA GLY A 107 -21.16 -18.20 2.40
C GLY A 107 -21.29 -19.37 3.38
N ARG A 108 -20.65 -19.24 4.53
CA ARG A 108 -20.40 -20.36 5.46
C ARG A 108 -21.67 -21.06 5.96
N ARG A 109 -22.58 -20.32 6.62
CA ARG A 109 -23.73 -20.92 7.33
C ARG A 109 -24.69 -21.63 6.36
N THR A 110 -25.16 -20.92 5.36
CA THR A 110 -26.08 -21.43 4.34
C THR A 110 -25.42 -22.43 3.41
N GLY A 111 -24.13 -22.28 3.11
CA GLY A 111 -23.36 -23.24 2.31
C GLY A 111 -23.28 -24.63 2.95
N TYR A 112 -22.95 -24.72 4.24
CA TYR A 112 -22.91 -26.00 4.95
C TYR A 112 -24.30 -26.65 5.09
N LEU A 113 -25.37 -25.87 5.23
CA LEU A 113 -26.74 -26.41 5.21
C LEU A 113 -27.04 -27.10 3.88
N TRP A 114 -26.69 -26.46 2.76
CA TRP A 114 -26.84 -27.07 1.44
C TRP A 114 -25.95 -28.30 1.24
N ILE A 115 -24.69 -28.30 1.72
CA ILE A 115 -23.83 -29.49 1.68
C ILE A 115 -24.47 -30.65 2.45
N GLY A 116 -25.09 -30.38 3.60
CA GLY A 116 -25.85 -31.36 4.37
C GLY A 116 -27.03 -31.93 3.58
N ILE A 117 -27.82 -31.05 2.95
CA ILE A 117 -28.95 -31.45 2.09
C ILE A 117 -28.47 -32.30 0.91
N PHE A 118 -27.43 -31.87 0.19
CA PHE A 118 -26.88 -32.62 -0.94
C PHE A 118 -26.31 -33.96 -0.54
N SER A 119 -25.58 -34.01 0.58
CA SER A 119 -25.06 -35.26 1.13
C SER A 119 -26.17 -36.23 1.49
N LEU A 120 -27.27 -35.74 2.06
CA LEU A 120 -28.43 -36.57 2.41
C LEU A 120 -29.17 -37.06 1.16
N VAL A 121 -29.45 -36.17 0.21
CA VAL A 121 -30.13 -36.51 -1.05
C VAL A 121 -29.31 -37.51 -1.87
N MET A 122 -28.00 -37.27 -2.00
CA MET A 122 -27.07 -38.19 -2.65
C MET A 122 -27.01 -39.54 -1.93
N GLY A 123 -26.92 -39.53 -0.60
CA GLY A 123 -26.89 -40.75 0.22
C GLY A 123 -28.12 -41.62 0.01
N VAL A 124 -29.32 -41.03 0.06
CA VAL A 124 -30.58 -41.75 -0.19
C VAL A 124 -30.63 -42.30 -1.61
N ALA A 125 -30.26 -41.50 -2.61
CA ALA A 125 -30.28 -41.94 -4.00
C ALA A 125 -29.33 -43.12 -4.24
N VAL A 126 -28.08 -43.04 -3.77
CA VAL A 126 -27.08 -44.11 -3.94
C VAL A 126 -27.51 -45.38 -3.20
N LEU A 127 -27.94 -45.28 -1.94
CA LEU A 127 -28.35 -46.45 -1.16
C LEU A 127 -29.57 -47.15 -1.74
N SER A 128 -30.54 -46.38 -2.25
CA SER A 128 -31.73 -46.93 -2.90
C SER A 128 -31.39 -47.68 -4.19
N GLY A 129 -30.43 -47.18 -4.95
CA GLY A 129 -30.00 -47.78 -6.21
C GLY A 129 -29.11 -49.02 -6.06
N TRP A 130 -28.41 -49.14 -4.94
CA TRP A 130 -27.52 -50.28 -4.65
C TRP A 130 -28.16 -51.33 -3.74
N ASP A 131 -29.49 -51.32 -3.56
CA ASP A 131 -30.22 -52.22 -2.65
C ASP A 131 -29.63 -52.27 -1.24
N TRP A 132 -29.16 -51.14 -0.71
CA TRP A 132 -28.50 -51.07 0.60
C TRP A 132 -27.24 -51.94 0.77
N LYS A 133 -26.56 -52.28 -0.33
CA LYS A 133 -25.28 -52.99 -0.31
C LYS A 133 -24.16 -52.14 0.30
N ILE A 134 -23.15 -52.83 0.84
CA ILE A 134 -21.96 -52.22 1.46
C ILE A 134 -21.18 -51.32 0.48
N SER A 135 -21.17 -51.65 -0.82
CA SER A 135 -20.53 -50.84 -1.85
C SER A 135 -21.18 -49.46 -2.00
N GLY A 136 -22.52 -49.37 -1.95
CA GLY A 136 -23.24 -48.10 -1.93
C GLY A 136 -22.92 -47.28 -0.68
N LEU A 137 -22.86 -47.92 0.50
CA LEU A 137 -22.44 -47.26 1.74
C LEU A 137 -21.01 -46.70 1.64
N ALA A 138 -20.06 -47.50 1.14
CA ALA A 138 -18.67 -47.09 0.96
C ALA A 138 -18.56 -45.88 0.03
N MET A 139 -19.35 -45.86 -1.04
CA MET A 139 -19.39 -44.75 -1.99
C MET A 139 -19.93 -43.46 -1.36
N VAL A 140 -21.03 -43.55 -0.61
CA VAL A 140 -21.62 -42.39 0.09
C VAL A 140 -20.61 -41.80 1.08
N PHE A 141 -19.90 -42.64 1.83
CA PHE A 141 -18.84 -42.18 2.74
C PHE A 141 -17.68 -41.52 1.99
N LEU A 142 -17.19 -42.15 0.90
CA LEU A 142 -16.08 -41.63 0.11
C LEU A 142 -16.45 -40.26 -0.49
N VAL A 143 -17.53 -40.18 -1.26
CA VAL A 143 -17.93 -38.94 -1.95
C VAL A 143 -18.40 -37.89 -0.96
N GLY A 144 -19.12 -38.28 0.10
CA GLY A 144 -19.51 -37.39 1.19
C GLY A 144 -18.32 -36.76 1.89
N SER A 145 -17.25 -37.53 2.16
CA SER A 145 -16.03 -37.01 2.77
C SER A 145 -15.31 -36.00 1.88
N VAL A 146 -15.25 -36.26 0.57
CA VAL A 146 -14.66 -35.32 -0.41
C VAL A 146 -15.49 -34.04 -0.50
N ASN A 147 -16.82 -34.14 -0.55
CA ASN A 147 -17.71 -32.98 -0.58
C ASN A 147 -17.56 -32.11 0.66
N PHE A 148 -17.50 -32.73 1.84
CA PHE A 148 -17.30 -32.02 3.09
C PHE A 148 -15.93 -31.32 3.14
N LEU A 149 -14.87 -32.03 2.73
CA LEU A 149 -13.51 -31.51 2.65
C LEU A 149 -13.44 -30.31 1.69
N VAL A 150 -14.01 -30.42 0.49
CA VAL A 150 -14.06 -29.33 -0.50
C VAL A 150 -14.83 -28.12 0.05
N GLY A 151 -15.91 -28.34 0.79
CA GLY A 151 -16.64 -27.28 1.50
C GLY A 151 -15.77 -26.52 2.50
N ILE A 152 -15.00 -27.25 3.33
CA ILE A 152 -14.04 -26.66 4.28
C ILE A 152 -12.96 -25.88 3.56
N PHE A 153 -12.35 -26.46 2.53
CA PHE A 153 -11.30 -25.79 1.75
C PHE A 153 -11.81 -24.51 1.09
N ALA A 154 -13.04 -24.50 0.58
CA ALA A 154 -13.65 -23.31 0.00
C ALA A 154 -13.87 -22.19 1.04
N ASP A 155 -14.28 -22.54 2.27
CA ASP A 155 -14.46 -21.59 3.37
C ASP A 155 -13.11 -21.02 3.87
N LEU A 156 -12.11 -21.90 4.04
CA LEU A 156 -10.76 -21.50 4.42
C LEU A 156 -10.13 -20.58 3.38
N ALA A 157 -10.27 -20.90 2.10
CA ALA A 157 -9.76 -20.08 1.01
C ALA A 157 -10.42 -18.69 0.99
N GLN A 158 -11.74 -18.61 1.20
CA GLN A 158 -12.44 -17.32 1.29
C GLN A 158 -12.00 -16.49 2.50
N THR A 159 -11.85 -17.13 3.66
CA THR A 159 -11.46 -16.44 4.89
C THR A 159 -10.02 -15.93 4.79
N ALA A 160 -9.11 -16.76 4.30
CA ALA A 160 -7.72 -16.36 4.05
C ALA A 160 -7.63 -15.22 3.05
N GLN A 161 -8.47 -15.22 2.02
CA GLN A 161 -8.50 -14.15 1.03
C GLN A 161 -8.99 -12.82 1.61
N LYS A 162 -10.09 -12.83 2.38
CA LYS A 162 -10.57 -11.64 3.09
C LYS A 162 -9.51 -11.09 4.04
N ALA A 163 -8.87 -11.95 4.82
CA ALA A 163 -7.81 -11.56 5.73
C ALA A 163 -6.59 -10.95 5.00
N ARG A 164 -6.27 -11.41 3.79
CA ARG A 164 -5.24 -10.83 2.94
C ARG A 164 -5.63 -9.46 2.41
N GLU A 165 -6.87 -9.30 1.95
CA GLU A 165 -7.38 -8.01 1.46
C GLU A 165 -7.43 -6.96 2.57
N GLU A 166 -7.84 -7.34 3.78
CA GLU A 166 -7.80 -6.48 4.97
C GLU A 166 -6.37 -6.11 5.37
N ASN A 167 -5.45 -7.09 5.42
CA ASN A 167 -4.04 -6.81 5.68
C ASN A 167 -3.45 -5.85 4.66
N GLN A 168 -3.73 -6.04 3.37
CA GLN A 168 -3.21 -5.19 2.32
C GLN A 168 -3.66 -3.74 2.49
N LYS A 169 -4.95 -3.52 2.80
CA LYS A 169 -5.47 -2.17 3.11
C LYS A 169 -4.78 -1.56 4.31
N LEU A 170 -4.60 -2.34 5.39
CA LEU A 170 -3.93 -1.87 6.59
C LEU A 170 -2.46 -1.47 6.32
N TYR A 171 -1.77 -2.22 5.46
CA TYR A 171 -0.42 -1.87 5.03
C TYR A 171 -0.38 -0.56 4.23
N GLU A 172 -1.34 -0.35 3.32
CA GLU A 172 -1.46 0.88 2.54
C GLU A 172 -1.76 2.09 3.43
N ASP A 173 -2.67 1.94 4.39
CA ASP A 173 -2.99 2.97 5.38
C ASP A 173 -1.79 3.32 6.26
N LEU A 174 -1.05 2.30 6.73
CA LEU A 174 0.17 2.49 7.53
C LEU A 174 1.25 3.24 6.75
N GLN A 175 1.46 2.91 5.47
CA GLN A 175 2.41 3.61 4.61
C GLN A 175 2.01 5.07 4.42
N CYS A 176 0.72 5.35 4.14
CA CYS A 176 0.23 6.72 4.00
C CYS A 176 0.42 7.53 5.29
N ALA A 177 0.11 6.95 6.45
CA ALA A 177 0.33 7.59 7.74
C ALA A 177 1.83 7.85 8.01
N HIS A 178 2.70 6.90 7.66
CA HIS A 178 4.14 7.05 7.82
C HIS A 178 4.70 8.20 6.96
N THR A 179 4.32 8.28 5.69
CA THR A 179 4.74 9.37 4.80
C THR A 179 4.26 10.72 5.32
N ARG A 180 3.00 10.84 5.76
CA ARG A 180 2.48 12.09 6.36
C ARG A 180 3.25 12.49 7.61
N LEU A 181 3.59 11.53 8.47
CA LEU A 181 4.36 11.81 9.68
C LEU A 181 5.78 12.27 9.36
N GLN A 182 6.41 11.71 8.33
CA GLN A 182 7.70 12.19 7.83
C GLN A 182 7.60 13.62 7.28
N GLU A 183 6.58 13.92 6.47
CA GLU A 183 6.33 15.27 5.96
C GLU A 183 6.14 16.28 7.10
N TYR A 184 5.31 15.95 8.10
CA TYR A 184 5.12 16.82 9.26
C TYR A 184 6.38 16.97 10.10
N SER A 185 7.17 15.92 10.27
CA SER A 185 8.44 15.99 10.98
C SER A 185 9.41 16.94 10.27
N GLN A 186 9.51 16.87 8.94
CA GLN A 186 10.37 17.76 8.15
C GLN A 186 9.89 19.21 8.21
N GLN A 187 8.57 19.44 8.13
CA GLN A 187 8.00 20.79 8.28
C GLN A 187 8.24 21.36 9.67
N ALA A 188 8.07 20.55 10.72
CA ALA A 188 8.33 20.97 12.09
C ALA A 188 9.81 21.28 12.32
N GLU A 189 10.72 20.48 11.77
CA GLU A 189 12.16 20.74 11.81
C GLU A 189 12.52 22.05 11.09
N ALA A 190 12.02 22.25 9.87
CA ALA A 190 12.24 23.49 9.12
C ALA A 190 11.69 24.72 9.85
N PHE A 191 10.51 24.60 10.47
CA PHE A 191 9.92 25.66 11.28
C PHE A 191 10.76 25.95 12.52
N ALA A 192 11.19 24.92 13.25
CA ALA A 192 12.04 25.07 14.43
C ALA A 192 13.38 25.73 14.08
N ILE A 193 14.01 25.36 12.96
CA ILE A 193 15.24 26.01 12.47
C ILE A 193 14.99 27.48 12.15
N ALA A 194 13.88 27.81 11.48
CA ALA A 194 13.54 29.19 11.15
C ALA A 194 13.27 30.04 12.40
N GLU A 195 12.55 29.49 13.39
CA GLU A 195 12.25 30.15 14.66
C GLU A 195 13.53 30.39 15.48
N GLU A 196 14.43 29.40 15.53
CA GLU A 196 15.73 29.51 16.20
C GLU A 196 16.60 30.62 15.56
N ARG A 197 16.63 30.68 14.22
CA ARG A 197 17.33 31.74 13.49
C ARG A 197 16.73 33.12 13.76
N HIS A 198 15.41 33.24 13.80
CA HIS A 198 14.74 34.50 14.12
C HIS A 198 15.07 34.94 15.55
N ARG A 199 15.05 34.02 16.53
CA ARG A 199 15.44 34.33 17.91
C ARG A 199 16.89 34.80 17.99
N MET A 200 17.83 34.11 17.33
CA MET A 200 19.23 34.55 17.26
C MET A 200 19.39 35.95 16.66
N ALA A 201 18.66 36.27 15.59
CA ALA A 201 18.72 37.60 14.97
C ALA A 201 18.24 38.71 15.92
N GLN A 202 17.20 38.44 16.72
CA GLN A 202 16.72 39.37 17.75
C GLN A 202 17.75 39.54 18.88
N GLU A 203 18.29 38.45 19.42
CA GLU A 203 19.30 38.49 20.48
C GLU A 203 20.57 39.26 20.05
N LEU A 204 21.03 39.04 18.81
CA LEU A 204 22.15 39.78 18.22
C LEU A 204 21.82 41.27 18.01
N HIS A 205 20.61 41.59 17.54
CA HIS A 205 20.18 42.98 17.36
C HIS A 205 20.14 43.75 18.68
N ASP A 206 19.65 43.12 19.74
CA ASP A 206 19.58 43.72 21.08
C ASP A 206 21.00 43.96 21.63
N SER A 207 21.92 43.00 21.43
CA SER A 207 23.34 43.14 21.80
C SER A 207 24.01 44.30 21.07
N VAL A 208 23.85 44.38 19.74
CA VAL A 208 24.41 45.48 18.93
C VAL A 208 23.85 46.83 19.38
N THR A 209 22.55 46.91 19.66
CA THR A 209 21.90 48.13 20.15
C THR A 209 22.47 48.57 21.51
N GLN A 210 22.72 47.62 22.41
CA GLN A 210 23.35 47.87 23.71
C GLN A 210 24.80 48.35 23.57
N THR A 211 25.56 47.77 22.64
CA THR A 211 26.95 48.17 22.36
C THR A 211 27.00 49.59 21.77
N ILE A 212 26.11 49.93 20.83
CA ILE A 212 25.97 51.28 20.26
C ILE A 212 25.59 52.30 21.35
N PHE A 213 24.67 51.94 22.25
CA PHE A 213 24.32 52.80 23.38
C PHE A 213 25.54 53.08 24.30
N SER A 214 26.32 52.04 24.59
CA SER A 214 27.56 52.16 25.38
C SER A 214 28.62 53.03 24.70
N MET A 215 28.73 52.96 23.37
CA MET A 215 29.58 53.87 22.60
C MET A 215 29.15 55.32 22.75
N ASN A 216 27.84 55.60 22.61
CA ASN A 216 27.31 56.96 22.73
C ASN A 216 27.61 57.55 24.11
N LEU A 217 27.43 56.77 25.19
CA LEU A 217 27.81 57.19 26.54
C LEU A 217 29.32 57.43 26.67
N THR A 218 30.15 56.59 26.04
CA THR A 218 31.61 56.76 26.04
C THR A 218 32.02 58.03 25.29
N VAL A 219 31.35 58.36 24.18
CA VAL A 219 31.56 59.62 23.45
C VAL A 219 31.17 60.84 24.30
N GLU A 220 30.08 60.77 25.05
CA GLU A 220 29.71 61.82 26.00
C GLU A 220 30.76 61.98 27.10
N ALA A 221 31.28 60.88 27.64
CA ALA A 221 32.37 60.90 28.63
C ALA A 221 33.65 61.54 28.06
N VAL A 222 34.02 61.24 26.81
CA VAL A 222 35.14 61.90 26.11
C VAL A 222 34.91 63.42 26.06
N LYS A 223 33.71 63.87 25.67
CA LYS A 223 33.39 65.31 25.58
C LYS A 223 33.51 66.02 26.93
N VAL A 224 33.08 65.39 28.01
CA VAL A 224 33.17 65.94 29.37
C VAL A 224 34.62 65.96 29.87
N SER A 225 35.35 64.84 29.73
CA SER A 225 36.74 64.70 30.18
C SER A 225 37.71 65.60 29.40
N LEU A 226 37.42 65.93 28.13
CA LEU A 226 38.24 66.87 27.35
C LEU A 226 38.37 68.26 28.02
N HIS A 227 37.34 68.68 28.76
CA HIS A 227 37.34 69.96 29.48
C HIS A 227 37.73 69.84 30.95
N ALA A 228 37.43 68.70 31.61
CA ALA A 228 37.63 68.51 33.04
C ALA A 228 38.94 67.79 33.41
N ASP A 229 39.33 66.77 32.65
CA ASP A 229 40.53 65.95 32.89
C ASP A 229 41.05 65.31 31.57
N PRO A 230 41.92 66.02 30.82
CA PRO A 230 42.41 65.57 29.52
C PRO A 230 43.18 64.24 29.57
N SER A 231 43.71 63.85 30.74
CA SER A 231 44.50 62.62 30.89
C SER A 231 43.67 61.35 30.71
N ARG A 232 42.35 61.41 30.99
CA ARG A 232 41.40 60.30 30.85
C ARG A 232 40.85 60.12 29.43
N VAL A 233 41.12 61.05 28.52
CA VAL A 233 40.61 61.01 27.15
C VAL A 233 41.15 59.80 26.39
N SER A 234 42.41 59.40 26.60
CA SER A 234 42.98 58.23 25.91
C SER A 234 42.29 56.93 26.33
N GLU A 235 42.03 56.75 27.64
CA GLU A 235 41.32 55.57 28.17
C GLU A 235 39.91 55.46 27.59
N HIS A 236 39.18 56.58 27.50
CA HIS A 236 37.84 56.58 26.90
C HIS A 236 37.87 56.29 25.39
N LEU A 237 38.91 56.74 24.66
CA LEU A 237 39.08 56.45 23.23
C LEU A 237 39.45 54.98 22.98
N GLU A 238 40.31 54.38 23.81
CA GLU A 238 40.61 52.95 23.76
C GLU A 238 39.33 52.11 23.98
N ARG A 239 38.54 52.47 25.00
CA ARG A 239 37.26 51.80 25.27
C ARG A 239 36.25 51.96 24.13
N LEU A 240 36.21 53.14 23.49
CA LEU A 240 35.36 53.36 22.31
C LEU A 240 35.80 52.45 21.14
N GLN A 241 37.12 52.28 20.95
CA GLN A 241 37.68 51.43 19.91
C GLN A 241 37.39 49.94 20.16
N GLU A 242 37.46 49.48 21.41
CA GLU A 242 37.06 48.13 21.81
C GLU A 242 35.57 47.88 21.53
N LEU A 243 34.70 48.80 21.93
CA LEU A 243 33.26 48.72 21.64
C LEU A 243 33.00 48.70 20.13
N ALA A 244 33.76 49.48 19.34
CA ALA A 244 33.64 49.54 17.89
C ALA A 244 34.04 48.24 17.21
N SER A 245 35.11 47.62 17.69
CA SER A 245 35.53 46.29 17.25
C SER A 245 34.48 45.22 17.59
N SER A 246 33.93 45.25 18.81
CA SER A 246 32.87 44.30 19.24
C SER A 246 31.60 44.43 18.38
N ALA A 247 31.09 45.65 18.19
CA ALA A 247 29.91 45.90 17.38
C ALA A 247 30.12 45.48 15.91
N ALA A 248 31.30 45.73 15.35
CA ALA A 248 31.63 45.29 14.00
C ALA A 248 31.64 43.75 13.88
N GLY A 249 32.19 43.05 14.87
CA GLY A 249 32.17 41.58 14.94
C GLY A 249 30.75 41.02 15.04
N GLU A 250 29.91 41.58 15.92
CA GLU A 250 28.52 41.16 16.12
C GLU A 250 27.66 41.38 14.86
N ILE A 251 27.81 42.54 14.19
CA ILE A 251 27.13 42.83 12.92
C ILE A 251 27.56 41.86 11.82
N GLN A 252 28.84 41.47 11.78
CA GLN A 252 29.35 40.54 10.78
C GLN A 252 28.80 39.12 10.97
N ILE A 253 28.54 38.70 12.21
CA ILE A 253 27.82 37.46 12.52
C ILE A 253 26.37 37.54 12.07
N LEU A 254 25.69 38.66 12.33
CA LEU A 254 24.30 38.89 11.91
C LEU A 254 24.17 38.83 10.38
N VAL A 255 25.05 39.51 9.65
CA VAL A 255 25.06 39.54 8.18
C VAL A 255 25.39 38.16 7.60
N SER A 256 26.29 37.39 8.19
CA SER A 256 26.60 36.04 7.70
C SER A 256 25.44 35.05 7.91
N HIS A 257 24.67 35.18 9.00
CA HIS A 257 23.50 34.33 9.25
C HIS A 257 22.27 34.71 8.41
N LEU A 258 22.16 35.98 7.99
CA LEU A 258 21.08 36.47 7.13
C LEU A 258 21.41 36.40 5.63
N GLY A 259 22.70 36.43 5.27
CA GLY A 259 23.18 36.48 3.88
C GLY A 259 23.00 35.18 3.09
N ASP A 260 22.81 34.05 3.76
CA ASP A 260 22.54 32.72 3.15
C ASP A 260 21.17 32.63 2.42
N GLN A 261 20.41 33.74 2.32
CA GLN A 261 19.20 33.84 1.49
C GLN A 261 19.33 34.86 0.35
N ALA A 262 20.42 35.61 0.28
CA ALA A 262 20.59 36.70 -0.70
C ALA A 262 21.40 36.30 -1.94
N VAL A 263 21.99 35.08 -1.98
CA VAL A 263 22.76 34.60 -3.14
C VAL A 263 21.86 33.94 -4.19
N GLY A 264 20.54 34.14 -4.10
CA GLY A 264 19.61 33.84 -5.19
C GLY A 264 19.74 34.84 -6.35
N GLY A 265 20.83 34.78 -7.12
CA GLY A 265 20.97 35.48 -8.40
C GLY A 265 22.31 36.17 -8.66
N GLU A 266 23.26 36.14 -7.73
CA GLU A 266 24.60 36.67 -7.96
C GLU A 266 25.52 35.61 -8.58
N THR A 267 26.24 35.98 -9.64
CA THR A 267 27.24 35.08 -10.25
C THR A 267 28.43 34.95 -9.29
N LEU A 268 29.12 33.79 -9.30
CA LEU A 268 30.29 33.57 -8.45
C LEU A 268 31.36 34.68 -8.60
N ASP A 269 31.46 35.28 -9.79
CA ASP A 269 32.33 36.43 -10.06
C ASP A 269 31.93 37.66 -9.23
N SER A 270 30.64 38.02 -9.17
CA SER A 270 30.21 39.19 -8.39
C SER A 270 30.39 38.97 -6.89
N ALA A 271 30.08 37.78 -6.38
CA ALA A 271 30.27 37.42 -4.97
C ALA A 271 31.75 37.48 -4.55
N LEU A 272 32.66 36.92 -5.36
CA LEU A 272 34.10 36.94 -5.10
C LEU A 272 34.67 38.37 -5.15
N ARG A 273 34.25 39.18 -6.12
CA ARG A 273 34.66 40.59 -6.19
C ARG A 273 34.19 41.38 -4.98
N HIS A 274 32.95 41.15 -4.52
CA HIS A 274 32.40 41.80 -3.34
C HIS A 274 33.20 41.46 -2.07
N LEU A 275 33.54 40.19 -1.87
CA LEU A 275 34.38 39.71 -0.76
C LEU A 275 35.78 40.34 -0.76
N ILE A 276 36.40 40.44 -1.94
CA ILE A 276 37.72 41.06 -2.09
C ILE A 276 37.66 42.56 -1.76
N ASP A 277 36.61 43.25 -2.19
CA ASP A 277 36.44 44.68 -1.94
C ASP A 277 36.23 44.97 -0.45
N LEU A 278 35.47 44.10 0.24
CA LEU A 278 35.31 44.12 1.70
C LEU A 278 36.66 43.93 2.42
N ARG A 279 37.43 42.89 2.05
CA ARG A 279 38.71 42.57 2.70
C ARG A 279 39.78 43.62 2.45
N ARG A 280 39.79 44.24 1.27
CA ARG A 280 40.70 45.33 0.91
C ARG A 280 40.48 46.56 1.80
N ARG A 281 39.23 46.88 2.12
CA ARG A 281 38.89 48.02 2.99
C ARG A 281 39.27 47.76 4.46
N GLN A 282 39.25 46.51 4.89
CA GLN A 282 39.44 46.12 6.29
C GLN A 282 40.93 45.93 6.65
N ASP A 283 41.68 45.21 5.81
CA ASP A 283 43.05 44.78 6.14
C ASP A 283 44.12 45.43 5.24
N GLY A 284 43.71 46.26 4.26
CA GLY A 284 44.61 46.84 3.27
C GLY A 284 45.25 45.82 2.31
N MET A 285 44.81 44.56 2.34
CA MET A 285 45.36 43.50 1.47
C MET A 285 44.96 43.73 0.01
N THR A 286 45.94 43.62 -0.88
CA THR A 286 45.70 43.69 -2.34
C THR A 286 45.60 42.27 -2.88
N VAL A 287 44.39 41.86 -3.27
CA VAL A 287 44.11 40.54 -3.84
C VAL A 287 43.88 40.68 -5.34
N HIS A 288 44.67 39.98 -6.17
CA HIS A 288 44.44 39.88 -7.60
C HIS A 288 43.55 38.67 -7.91
N LEU A 289 42.41 38.93 -8.53
CA LEU A 289 41.45 37.91 -8.96
C LEU A 289 41.56 37.71 -10.46
N GLU A 290 41.89 36.49 -10.89
CA GLU A 290 41.84 36.06 -12.29
C GLU A 290 40.81 34.93 -12.39
N ILE A 291 39.74 35.15 -13.15
CA ILE A 291 38.66 34.18 -13.33
C ILE A 291 38.72 33.63 -14.75
N CYS A 292 38.90 32.31 -14.86
CA CYS A 292 38.91 31.58 -16.11
C CYS A 292 37.59 30.79 -16.28
N GLY A 293 36.67 31.34 -17.08
CA GLY A 293 35.39 30.71 -17.44
C GLY A 293 34.16 31.35 -16.78
N SER A 294 32.96 31.05 -17.30
CA SER A 294 31.67 31.49 -16.75
C SER A 294 30.83 30.28 -16.34
N ARG A 295 30.51 30.16 -15.06
CA ARG A 295 29.62 29.10 -14.55
C ARG A 295 28.67 29.71 -13.52
N ASP A 296 27.39 29.44 -13.66
CA ASP A 296 26.38 29.80 -12.66
C ASP A 296 26.53 28.89 -11.43
N LEU A 297 26.28 29.45 -10.24
CA LEU A 297 26.25 28.69 -8.99
C LEU A 297 25.05 27.72 -9.03
N PRO A 298 25.24 26.41 -8.76
CA PRO A 298 24.12 25.48 -8.66
C PRO A 298 23.22 25.88 -7.48
N GLU A 299 21.89 25.77 -7.65
CA GLU A 299 20.83 26.11 -6.67
C GLU A 299 21.01 25.52 -5.26
N GLN A 300 21.93 24.57 -5.07
CA GLN A 300 22.21 23.93 -3.77
C GLN A 300 23.22 24.71 -2.91
N VAL A 301 23.75 25.84 -3.38
CA VAL A 301 24.73 26.68 -2.65
C VAL A 301 24.34 28.18 -2.68
N SER A 302 23.08 28.51 -2.99
CA SER A 302 22.58 29.90 -3.00
C SER A 302 21.74 30.25 -1.78
#